data_AF-A0A953N1S6-F1
#
_entry.id   AF-A0A953N1S6-F1
#
_cell.length_a   1.000
_cell.length_b   1.000
_cell.length_c   1.000
_cell.angle_alpha   90.00
_cell.angle_beta   90.00
_cell.angle_gamma   90.00
#
_symmetry.space_group_name_H-M   'P 1'
#
loop_
_entity.id
_entity.type
_entity.pdbx_description
1 polymer ?
#
loop_
_entity_poly.entity_id
_entity_poly.type
_entity_poly.pdbx_seq_one_letter_code
_entity_poly.pdbx_strand_id
1 'polypeptide(L)'
;MKTIQTEIYQHDTDVDVTHKINSIELDNWINHLKYIKKELNNLIGLCGEDLNQKLDDESVLQKFKKKGVENDALLNVLHKYMSARRDIIECEDTQCDMVYITEHESYRRNYLYHLDKYRRLKDEFFSKVQGKFTLLDMTTLP
;
A
#
# COMPACT_ATOMS: atom_id res chain seq x y z
N MET A 1 -4.60 26.56 2.29
CA MET A 1 -4.02 25.34 1.69
C MET A 1 -4.51 25.27 0.25
N LYS A 2 -3.62 25.26 -0.75
CA LYS A 2 -4.03 25.03 -2.15
C LYS A 2 -4.28 23.54 -2.33
N THR A 3 -5.49 23.18 -2.72
CA THR A 3 -5.88 21.81 -3.09
C THR A 3 -5.26 21.50 -4.45
N ILE A 4 -4.68 20.31 -4.63
CA ILE A 4 -4.22 19.86 -5.95
C ILE A 4 -5.48 19.71 -6.82
N GLN A 5 -5.59 20.48 -7.90
CA GLN A 5 -6.75 20.44 -8.80
C GLN A 5 -6.67 19.18 -9.67
N THR A 6 -7.64 18.28 -9.53
CA THR A 6 -7.67 16.97 -10.21
C THR A 6 -8.74 16.87 -11.29
N GLU A 7 -9.58 17.88 -11.45
CA GLU A 7 -10.60 17.96 -12.50
C GLU A 7 -9.95 18.14 -13.87
N ILE A 8 -10.34 17.30 -14.83
CA ILE A 8 -9.87 17.38 -16.22
C ILE A 8 -10.80 18.30 -17.01
N TYR A 9 -10.22 19.29 -17.69
CA TYR A 9 -10.93 20.25 -18.54
C TYR A 9 -10.54 20.10 -20.00
N GLN A 10 -11.39 20.60 -20.90
CA GLN A 10 -11.14 20.55 -22.35
C GLN A 10 -9.90 21.33 -22.81
N HIS A 11 -9.41 22.27 -21.99
CA HIS A 11 -8.24 23.08 -22.30
C HIS A 11 -6.95 22.52 -21.67
N ASP A 12 -7.04 21.39 -20.96
CA ASP A 12 -5.86 20.73 -20.42
C ASP A 12 -5.02 20.15 -21.56
N THR A 13 -3.71 20.32 -21.48
CA THR A 13 -2.77 19.58 -22.32
C THR A 13 -2.66 18.13 -21.86
N ASP A 14 -2.10 17.26 -22.70
CA ASP A 14 -1.83 15.86 -22.32
C ASP A 14 -0.96 15.75 -21.05
N VAL A 15 -0.06 16.71 -20.85
CA VAL A 15 0.81 16.78 -19.67
C VAL A 15 0.02 17.17 -18.42
N ASP A 16 -0.89 18.16 -18.53
CA ASP A 16 -1.78 18.55 -17.44
C ASP A 16 -2.67 17.38 -17.00
N VAL A 17 -3.26 16.69 -17.98
CA VAL A 17 -4.08 15.49 -17.74
C VAL A 17 -3.26 14.41 -17.04
N THR A 18 -2.01 14.19 -17.48
CA THR A 18 -1.10 13.21 -16.87
C THR A 18 -0.81 13.55 -15.41
N HIS A 19 -0.52 14.82 -15.09
CA HIS A 19 -0.28 15.25 -13.71
C HIS A 19 -1.51 15.09 -12.82
N LYS A 20 -2.70 15.40 -13.34
CA LYS A 20 -3.99 15.24 -12.65
C LYS A 20 -4.26 13.77 -12.34
N ILE A 21 -4.10 12.89 -13.33
CA ILE A 21 -4.23 11.42 -13.16
C ILE A 21 -3.24 10.93 -12.12
N ASN A 22 -1.96 11.31 -12.24
CA ASN A 22 -0.93 10.90 -11.31
C ASN A 22 -1.22 11.39 -9.87
N SER A 23 -1.87 12.54 -9.71
CA SER A 23 -2.29 13.05 -8.39
C SER A 23 -3.40 12.20 -7.77
N ILE A 24 -4.42 11.86 -8.57
CA ILE A 24 -5.52 10.96 -8.14
C ILE A 24 -4.96 9.59 -7.75
N GLU A 25 -4.05 9.06 -8.56
CA GLU A 25 -3.46 7.75 -8.35
C GLU A 25 -2.61 7.70 -7.08
N LEU A 26 -1.82 8.75 -6.81
CA LEU A 26 -1.03 8.87 -5.59
C LEU A 26 -1.91 8.89 -4.34
N ASP A 27 -3.02 9.64 -4.36
CA ASP A 27 -3.98 9.66 -3.25
C ASP A 27 -4.60 8.27 -3.02
N ASN A 28 -4.96 7.58 -4.10
CA ASN A 28 -5.47 6.21 -4.03
C ASN A 28 -4.46 5.25 -3.38
N TRP A 29 -3.17 5.34 -3.73
CA TRP A 29 -2.13 4.52 -3.12
C TRP A 29 -1.96 4.82 -1.64
N ILE A 30 -1.94 6.10 -1.25
CA ILE A 30 -1.83 6.54 0.14
C ILE A 30 -3.01 6.00 0.96
N ASN A 31 -4.23 6.13 0.45
CA ASN A 31 -5.43 5.64 1.13
C ASN A 31 -5.43 4.12 1.25
N HIS A 32 -4.97 3.41 0.22
CA HIS A 32 -4.82 1.96 0.30
C HIS A 32 -3.75 1.53 1.31
N LEU A 33 -2.60 2.20 1.39
CA LEU A 33 -1.57 1.91 2.39
C LEU A 33 -2.05 2.19 3.83
N LYS A 34 -2.88 3.22 4.04
CA LYS A 34 -3.57 3.45 5.33
C LYS A 34 -4.51 2.30 5.67
N TYR A 35 -5.25 1.79 4.69
CA TYR A 35 -6.11 0.62 4.89
C TYR A 35 -5.28 -0.65 5.21
N ILE A 36 -4.21 -0.91 4.45
CA ILE A 36 -3.27 -2.03 4.70
C ILE A 36 -2.70 -1.94 6.12
N LYS A 37 -2.35 -0.74 6.60
CA LYS A 37 -1.89 -0.54 7.98
C LYS A 37 -2.94 -1.03 9.00
N LYS A 38 -4.20 -0.62 8.83
CA LYS A 38 -5.31 -1.07 9.69
C LYS A 38 -5.47 -2.59 9.64
N GLU A 39 -5.44 -3.17 8.43
CA GLU A 39 -5.56 -4.62 8.24
C GLU A 39 -4.39 -5.38 8.89
N LEU A 40 -3.15 -4.89 8.76
CA LEU A 40 -1.97 -5.46 9.43
C LEU A 40 -2.10 -5.42 10.95
N ASN A 41 -2.57 -4.32 11.52
CA ASN A 41 -2.79 -4.23 12.97
C ASN A 41 -3.80 -5.28 13.45
N ASN A 42 -4.88 -5.49 12.70
CA ASN A 42 -5.87 -6.52 13.00
C ASN A 42 -5.26 -7.93 12.92
N LEU A 43 -4.50 -8.22 11.85
CA LEU A 43 -3.84 -9.51 11.66
C LEU A 43 -2.81 -9.80 12.76
N ILE A 44 -2.05 -8.79 13.16
CA ILE A 44 -1.09 -8.88 14.29
C ILE A 44 -1.83 -9.16 15.60
N GLY A 45 -2.97 -8.49 15.85
CA GLY A 45 -3.82 -8.74 17.01
C GLY A 45 -4.34 -10.18 17.06
N LEU A 46 -4.88 -10.67 15.94
CA LEU A 46 -5.36 -12.06 15.80
C LEU A 46 -4.26 -13.10 16.08
N CYS A 47 -3.04 -12.84 15.59
CA CYS A 47 -1.89 -13.69 15.87
C CYS A 47 -1.46 -13.64 17.35
N GLY A 48 -1.51 -12.46 17.98
CA GLY A 48 -1.06 -12.24 19.35
C GLY A 48 -1.99 -12.78 20.44
N GLU A 49 -3.31 -12.66 20.23
CA GLU A 49 -4.33 -12.95 21.25
C GLU A 49 -4.89 -14.38 21.15
N ASP A 50 -5.23 -14.86 19.96
CA ASP A 50 -6.03 -16.09 19.80
C ASP A 50 -5.28 -17.27 19.17
N LEU A 51 -4.34 -17.00 18.27
CA LEU A 51 -3.71 -18.02 17.43
C LEU A 51 -2.30 -18.43 17.87
N ASN A 52 -1.65 -17.66 18.75
CA ASN A 52 -0.25 -17.90 19.14
C ASN A 52 -0.04 -19.31 19.75
N GLN A 53 -1.01 -19.82 20.52
CA GLN A 53 -0.96 -21.17 21.09
C GLN A 53 -1.28 -22.28 20.07
N LYS A 54 -1.97 -21.96 18.95
CA LYS A 54 -2.45 -22.95 17.98
C LYS A 54 -1.61 -22.99 16.70
N LEU A 55 -0.97 -21.89 16.32
CA LEU A 55 -0.22 -21.79 15.06
C LEU A 55 1.25 -22.19 15.19
N ASP A 56 1.88 -22.05 16.37
CA ASP A 56 3.33 -22.20 16.59
C ASP A 56 4.15 -21.47 15.51
N ASP A 57 3.64 -20.31 15.09
CA ASP A 57 4.14 -19.59 13.91
C ASP A 57 4.51 -18.17 14.28
N GLU A 58 5.39 -18.06 15.29
CA GLU A 58 6.06 -16.80 15.65
C GLU A 58 6.70 -16.17 14.40
N SER A 59 7.08 -16.98 13.41
CA SER A 59 7.58 -16.50 12.12
C SER A 59 6.58 -15.61 11.36
N VAL A 60 5.29 -15.94 11.33
CA VAL A 60 4.28 -15.17 10.58
C VAL A 60 3.93 -13.87 11.28
N LEU A 61 3.83 -13.88 12.61
CA LEU A 61 3.65 -12.66 13.40
C LEU A 61 4.79 -11.66 13.14
N GLN A 62 6.04 -12.13 13.15
CA GLN A 62 7.19 -11.28 12.85
C GLN A 62 7.20 -10.79 11.40
N LYS A 63 6.79 -11.62 10.43
CA LYS A 63 6.61 -11.19 9.03
C LYS A 63 5.57 -10.06 8.93
N PHE A 64 4.43 -10.15 9.62
CA PHE A 64 3.42 -9.07 9.60
C PHE A 64 3.91 -7.79 10.27
N LYS A 65 4.59 -7.89 11.42
CA LYS A 65 5.20 -6.72 12.10
C LYS A 65 6.20 -6.02 11.18
N LYS A 66 7.10 -6.79 10.56
CA LYS A 66 8.05 -6.28 9.57
C LYS A 66 7.32 -5.60 8.40
N LYS A 67 6.25 -6.22 7.89
CA LYS A 67 5.46 -5.66 6.80
C LYS A 67 4.76 -4.35 7.18
N GLY A 68 4.36 -4.21 8.45
CA GLY A 68 3.86 -2.95 9.01
C GLY A 68 4.88 -1.83 8.97
N VAL A 69 6.12 -2.11 9.37
CA VAL A 69 7.23 -1.14 9.28
C VAL A 69 7.50 -0.73 7.83
N GLU A 70 7.55 -1.69 6.91
CA GLU A 70 7.72 -1.42 5.47
C GLU A 70 6.56 -0.55 4.92
N ASN A 71 5.32 -0.83 5.33
CA ASN A 71 4.14 -0.08 4.92
C ASN A 71 4.20 1.38 5.40
N ASP A 72 4.59 1.60 6.66
CA ASP A 72 4.72 2.94 7.22
C ASP A 72 5.86 3.73 6.56
N ALA A 73 6.98 3.07 6.26
CA ALA A 73 8.07 3.70 5.53
C ALA A 73 7.63 4.18 4.14
N LEU A 74 6.94 3.32 3.37
CA LEU A 74 6.42 3.67 2.05
C LEU A 74 5.36 4.78 2.13
N LEU A 75 4.42 4.68 3.08
CA LEU A 75 3.39 5.71 3.29
C LEU A 75 4.00 7.08 3.58
N ASN A 76 5.05 7.13 4.41
CA ASN A 76 5.77 8.37 4.72
C ASN A 76 6.47 8.95 3.49
N VAL A 77 7.08 8.10 2.65
CA VAL A 77 7.69 8.54 1.39
C VAL A 77 6.64 9.11 0.44
N LEU A 78 5.49 8.44 0.27
CA LEU A 78 4.42 8.93 -0.61
C LEU A 78 3.78 10.24 -0.10
N HIS A 79 3.63 10.43 1.21
CA HIS A 79 3.16 11.71 1.76
C HIS A 79 4.15 12.86 1.50
N LYS A 80 5.46 12.60 1.60
CA LYS A 80 6.50 13.59 1.27
C LYS A 80 6.44 13.94 -0.21
N TYR A 81 6.35 12.93 -1.07
CA TYR A 81 6.20 13.12 -2.51
C TYR A 81 4.93 13.93 -2.84
N MET A 82 3.77 13.58 -2.28
CA MET A 82 2.53 14.33 -2.46
C MET A 82 2.64 15.79 -2.03
N SER A 83 3.47 16.09 -1.02
CA SER A 83 3.72 17.45 -0.57
C SER A 83 4.61 18.20 -1.56
N ALA A 84 5.69 17.59 -2.03
CA ALA A 84 6.60 18.17 -3.02
C ALA A 84 5.93 18.43 -4.38
N ARG A 85 4.98 17.57 -4.78
CA ARG A 85 4.22 17.75 -6.02
C ARG A 85 3.34 19.00 -6.06
N ARG A 86 3.09 19.65 -4.93
CA ARG A 86 2.34 20.92 -4.92
C ARG A 86 3.08 22.04 -5.63
N ASP A 87 4.40 21.88 -5.76
CA ASP A 87 5.29 22.83 -6.43
C ASP A 87 5.35 22.58 -7.96
N ILE A 88 4.69 21.53 -8.47
CA ILE A 88 4.54 21.28 -9.93
C ILE A 88 3.86 22.46 -10.63
N ILE A 89 3.00 23.20 -9.93
CA ILE A 89 2.32 24.38 -10.51
C ILE A 89 3.34 25.48 -10.88
N GLU A 90 4.55 25.47 -10.32
CA GLU A 90 5.63 26.43 -10.61
C GLU A 90 6.57 25.95 -11.74
N CYS A 91 6.28 24.79 -12.32
CA CYS A 91 7.07 24.15 -13.38
C CYS A 91 6.63 24.68 -14.74
N GLU A 92 7.42 25.56 -15.37
CA GLU A 92 7.08 26.18 -16.66
C GLU A 92 7.73 25.48 -17.87
N ASP A 93 8.54 24.43 -17.64
CA ASP A 93 9.22 23.69 -18.72
C ASP A 93 8.94 22.18 -18.71
N THR A 94 8.94 21.61 -19.92
CA THR A 94 8.67 20.19 -20.16
C THR A 94 9.71 19.26 -19.54
N GLN A 95 10.93 19.75 -19.28
CA GLN A 95 11.98 18.93 -18.67
C GLN A 95 11.65 18.65 -17.21
N CYS A 96 11.15 19.64 -16.49
CA CYS A 96 10.69 19.54 -15.12
C CYS A 96 9.43 18.65 -15.03
N ASP A 97 8.49 18.72 -15.98
CA ASP A 97 7.35 17.80 -16.06
C ASP A 97 7.78 16.34 -16.15
N MET A 98 8.75 16.05 -17.03
CA MET A 98 9.27 14.69 -17.23
C MET A 98 9.97 14.13 -15.99
N VAL A 99 10.58 14.97 -15.16
CA VAL A 99 11.16 14.56 -13.88
C VAL A 99 10.06 14.06 -12.95
N TYR A 100 9.00 14.83 -12.76
CA TYR A 100 7.88 14.43 -11.88
C TYR A 100 7.15 13.19 -12.38
N ILE A 101 6.94 13.06 -13.70
CA ILE A 101 6.34 11.87 -14.30
C ILE A 101 7.23 10.64 -14.06
N THR A 102 8.53 10.75 -14.31
CA THR A 102 9.48 9.64 -14.10
C THR A 102 9.59 9.24 -12.63
N GLU A 103 9.58 10.22 -11.73
CA GLU A 103 9.57 9.98 -10.28
C GLU A 103 8.28 9.25 -9.85
N HIS A 104 7.12 9.68 -10.37
CA HIS A 104 5.82 9.04 -10.13
C HIS A 104 5.84 7.55 -10.54
N GLU A 105 6.41 7.24 -11.71
CA GLU A 105 6.59 5.86 -12.18
C GLU A 105 7.42 5.01 -11.21
N SER A 106 8.45 5.61 -10.59
CA SER A 106 9.27 4.92 -9.59
C SER A 106 8.45 4.58 -8.35
N TYR A 107 7.65 5.52 -7.84
CA TYR A 107 6.75 5.27 -6.72
C TYR A 107 5.66 4.26 -7.06
N ARG A 108 5.11 4.27 -8.28
CA ARG A 108 4.16 3.26 -8.77
C ARG A 108 4.73 1.86 -8.63
N ARG A 109 5.96 1.64 -9.13
CA ARG A 109 6.63 0.34 -9.05
C ARG A 109 6.84 -0.10 -7.60
N ASN A 110 7.29 0.80 -6.74
CA ASN A 110 7.49 0.50 -5.31
C ASN A 110 6.19 0.14 -4.60
N TYR A 111 5.11 0.86 -4.88
CA TYR A 111 3.78 0.58 -4.35
C TYR A 111 3.24 -0.79 -4.83
N LEU A 112 3.32 -1.08 -6.13
CA LEU A 112 2.85 -2.35 -6.68
C LEU A 112 3.65 -3.54 -6.12
N TYR A 113 4.97 -3.39 -5.98
CA TYR A 113 5.82 -4.39 -5.36
C TYR A 113 5.44 -4.63 -3.90
N HIS A 114 5.24 -3.57 -3.12
CA HIS A 114 4.80 -3.69 -1.73
C HIS A 114 3.46 -4.42 -1.61
N LEU A 115 2.51 -4.07 -2.48
CA LEU A 115 1.18 -4.65 -2.53
C LEU A 115 1.20 -6.16 -2.85
N ASP A 116 1.97 -6.58 -3.85
CA ASP A 116 2.15 -8.00 -4.18
C ASP A 116 2.72 -8.78 -2.99
N LYS A 117 3.79 -8.26 -2.36
CA LYS A 117 4.41 -8.90 -1.19
C LYS A 117 3.46 -8.98 0.00
N TYR A 118 2.68 -7.94 0.24
CA TYR A 118 1.68 -7.94 1.30
C TYR A 118 0.59 -9.00 1.05
N ARG A 119 0.05 -9.06 -0.18
CA ARG A 119 -0.96 -10.05 -0.55
C ARG A 119 -0.46 -11.48 -0.38
N ARG A 120 0.74 -11.79 -0.87
CA ARG A 120 1.34 -13.13 -0.70
C ARG A 120 1.49 -13.53 0.76
N LEU A 121 1.91 -12.60 1.61
CA LEU A 121 2.01 -12.87 3.06
C LEU A 121 0.64 -13.18 3.67
N LYS A 122 -0.39 -12.44 3.25
CA LYS A 122 -1.77 -12.66 3.66
C LYS A 122 -2.32 -14.02 3.18
N ASP A 123 -2.04 -14.37 1.93
CA ASP A 123 -2.44 -15.66 1.36
C ASP A 123 -1.72 -16.83 2.06
N GLU A 124 -0.44 -16.68 2.39
CA GLU A 124 0.33 -17.66 3.19
C GLU A 124 -0.35 -17.88 4.55
N PHE A 125 -0.70 -16.79 5.24
CA PHE A 125 -1.38 -16.84 6.53
C PHE A 125 -2.74 -17.55 6.43
N PHE A 126 -3.60 -17.15 5.49
CA PHE A 126 -4.92 -17.77 5.36
C PHE A 126 -4.86 -19.24 4.95
N SER A 127 -3.90 -19.60 4.09
CA SER A 127 -3.69 -21.02 3.72
C SER A 127 -3.33 -21.87 4.93
N LYS A 128 -2.45 -21.35 5.82
CA LYS A 128 -2.09 -22.04 7.07
C LYS A 128 -3.28 -22.14 8.03
N VAL A 129 -4.02 -21.05 8.20
CA VAL A 129 -5.19 -20.99 9.08
C VAL A 129 -6.27 -21.97 8.61
N GLN A 130 -6.64 -21.95 7.33
CA GLN A 130 -7.61 -22.89 6.76
C GLN A 130 -7.16 -24.34 6.89
N GLY A 131 -5.90 -24.65 6.56
CA GLY A 131 -5.36 -26.00 6.70
C GLY A 131 -5.48 -26.55 8.13
N LYS A 132 -5.29 -25.71 9.16
CA LYS A 132 -5.46 -26.12 10.56
C LYS A 132 -6.92 -26.33 10.95
N PHE A 133 -7.85 -25.50 10.47
CA PHE A 133 -9.28 -25.72 10.72
C PHE A 133 -9.78 -27.02 10.07
N THR A 134 -9.39 -27.31 8.83
CA THR A 134 -9.75 -28.58 8.17
C THR A 134 -9.20 -29.80 8.91
N LEU A 135 -7.99 -29.71 9.49
CA LEU A 135 -7.42 -30.78 10.31
C LEU A 135 -8.18 -31.00 11.63
N LEU A 136 -8.59 -29.93 12.30
CA LEU A 136 -9.38 -30.01 13.54
C LEU A 136 -10.75 -30.66 13.29
N ASP A 137 -11.42 -30.32 12.18
CA ASP A 137 -12.70 -30.91 11.80
C ASP A 137 -12.59 -32.42 11.49
N MET A 138 -11.48 -32.88 10.90
CA MET A 138 -11.25 -34.31 10.67
C MET A 138 -10.95 -35.10 11.94
N THR A 139 -10.33 -34.49 12.95
CA THR A 139 -10.04 -35.16 14.24
C THR A 139 -11.25 -35.25 15.19
N THR A 140 -12.35 -34.58 14.85
CA THR A 140 -13.58 -34.54 15.66
C THR A 140 -14.73 -35.36 15.05
N LEU A 141 -14.51 -35.99 13.89
CA LEU A 141 -15.43 -36.97 13.31
C LEU A 141 -15.26 -38.34 13.99
N PRO A 142 -16.35 -38.96 14.49
CA PRO A 142 -16.33 -40.25 15.17
C PRO A 142 -16.00 -41.44 14.26
#